data_AF-A0A327PUG2-F1
#
_entry.id   AF-A0A327PUG2-F1
#
_cell.length_a   1.000
_cell.length_b   1.000
_cell.length_c   1.000
_cell.angle_alpha   90.00
_cell.angle_beta   90.00
_cell.angle_gamma   90.00
#
_symmetry.space_group_name_H-M   'P 1'
#
loop_
_entity.id
_entity.type
_entity.pdbx_description
1 polymer ?
#
loop_
_entity_poly.entity_id
_entity_poly.type
_entity_poly.pdbx_seq_one_letter_code
_entity_poly.pdbx_strand_id
1 'polypeptide(L)' 'MTFEVLLEPSAKEDIQQAIYFYEEKKKGLGKKFELELHHYFQLLETNPFFQIRYDSVRCLPL' A
#
# COMPACT_ATOMS: atom_id res chain seq x y z
N MET A 1 -9.12 -18.00 3.72
CA MET A 1 -7.99 -18.15 2.78
C MET A 1 -7.01 -17.06 3.12
N THR A 2 -5.72 -17.36 3.16
CA THR A 2 -4.67 -16.41 3.49
C THR A 2 -3.79 -16.28 2.26
N PHE A 3 -3.74 -15.10 1.67
CA PHE A 3 -2.85 -14.75 0.57
C PHE A 3 -1.57 -14.13 1.14
N GLU A 4 -0.48 -14.19 0.38
CA GLU A 4 0.77 -13.52 0.70
C GLU A 4 0.89 -12.25 -0.15
N VAL A 5 1.25 -11.13 0.48
CA VAL A 5 1.52 -9.87 -0.23
C VAL A 5 2.99 -9.81 -0.60
N LEU A 6 3.27 -9.87 -1.90
CA LEU A 6 4.60 -9.68 -2.45
C LEU A 6 4.73 -8.26 -3.01
N LEU A 7 5.84 -7.60 -2.66
CA LEU A 7 6.16 -6.26 -3.12
C LEU A 7 7.32 -6.31 -4.11
N GLU A 8 7.07 -5.80 -5.32
CA GLU A 8 8.10 -5.54 -6.31
C GLU A 8 9.15 -4.55 -5.76
N PRO A 9 10.43 -4.65 -6.15
CA PRO A 9 11.48 -3.73 -5.70
C PRO A 9 11.13 -2.25 -5.94
N SER A 10 10.57 -1.92 -7.10
CA SER A 10 10.12 -0.57 -7.44
C SER A 10 9.01 -0.09 -6.49
N ALA A 11 8.06 -0.96 -6.14
CA ALA A 11 7.00 -0.61 -5.20
C ALA A 11 7.55 -0.31 -3.80
N LYS A 12 8.59 -1.03 -3.36
CA LYS A 12 9.26 -0.73 -2.08
C LYS A 12 9.92 0.65 -2.09
N GLU A 13 10.58 1.00 -3.19
CA GLU A 13 11.17 2.33 -3.38
C GLU A 13 10.10 3.42 -3.37
N ASP A 14 9.00 3.24 -4.10
CA ASP A 14 7.88 4.19 -4.15
C ASP A 14 7.25 4.41 -2.76
N ILE A 15 7.01 3.33 -2.01
CA ILE A 15 6.49 3.40 -0.64
C ILE A 15 7.46 4.20 0.25
N GLN A 16 8.76 3.94 0.14
CA GLN A 16 9.76 4.64 0.95
C GLN A 16 9.82 6.14 0.62
N GLN A 17 9.72 6.52 -0.66
CA GLN A 17 9.65 7.92 -1.07
C GLN A 17 8.37 8.59 -0.56
N ALA A 18 7.22 7.90 -0.59
CA ALA A 18 5.98 8.41 -0.04
C ALA A 18 6.08 8.66 1.47
N ILE A 19 6.68 7.74 2.22
CA ILE A 19 6.94 7.91 3.66
C ILE A 19 7.78 9.17 3.92
N TYR A 20 8.89 9.34 3.19
CA TYR A 20 9.74 10.53 3.34
C TYR A 20 9.01 11.82 2.98
N PHE A 21 8.26 11.82 1.87
CA PHE A 21 7.46 12.97 1.45
C PHE A 21 6.49 13.40 2.55
N TYR A 22 5.74 12.47 3.13
CA TYR A 22 4.78 12.78 4.18
C TYR A 22 5.46 13.26 5.47
N GLU A 23 6.57 12.63 5.87
CA GLU A 23 7.32 13.01 7.07
C GLU A 23 7.90 14.43 6.95
N GLU A 24 8.38 14.82 5.77
CA GLU A 24 8.85 16.17 5.47
C GLU A 24 7.73 17.22 5.61
N LYS A 25 6.50 16.88 5.20
CA LYS A 25 5.35 17.80 5.32
C LYS A 25 4.98 18.06 6.76
N LYS A 26 4.98 17.03 7.61
CA LYS A 26 4.73 17.15 9.05
C LYS A 26 5.24 15.91 9.76
N LYS A 27 6.05 16.12 10.78
CA LYS A 27 6.57 15.06 11.65
C LYS A 27 5.44 14.12 12.12
N GLY A 28 5.61 12.82 11.88
CA GLY A 28 4.66 11.77 12.20
C GLY A 28 3.66 11.40 11.09
N LEU A 29 3.56 12.18 10.00
CA LEU A 29 2.69 11.79 8.88
C LEU A 29 3.23 10.61 8.09
N GLY A 30 4.56 10.46 7.95
CA GLY A 30 5.15 9.31 7.26
C GLY A 30 4.79 8.01 7.97
N LYS A 31 4.88 8.02 9.30
CA LYS A 31 4.44 6.89 10.14
C LYS A 31 2.94 6.61 10.03
N LYS A 32 2.11 7.67 9.97
CA LYS A 32 0.66 7.50 9.78
C LYS A 32 0.36 6.83 8.44
N PHE A 33 1.02 7.26 7.37
CA PHE A 33 0.89 6.65 6.04
C PHE A 33 1.31 5.17 6.05
N GLU A 34 2.45 4.84 6.66
CA GLU A 34 2.94 3.47 6.79
C GLU A 34 1.93 2.55 7.51
N LEU A 35 1.33 3.03 8.60
CA LEU A 35 0.33 2.27 9.36
C LEU A 35 -0.94 2.00 8.54
N GLU A 36 -1.44 3.00 7.82
CA GLU A 36 -2.59 2.84 6.92
C GLU A 36 -2.26 1.84 5.81
N LEU A 37 -1.07 1.93 5.20
CA LEU A 37 -0.63 1.00 4.17
C LEU A 37 -0.56 -0.44 4.68
N HIS A 38 -0.06 -0.65 5.91
CA HIS A 38 -0.02 -1.98 6.52
C HIS A 38 -1.43 -2.55 6.74
N HIS A 39 -2.41 -1.72 7.11
CA HIS A 39 -3.81 -2.15 7.21
C HIS A 39 -4.37 -2.65 5.87
N TYR A 40 -4.02 -1.96 4.78
CA TYR A 40 -4.40 -2.40 3.43
C TYR A 40 -3.69 -3.68 2.99
N PHE A 41 -2.45 -3.94 3.42
CA PHE A 41 -1.80 -5.22 3.19
C PHE A 41 -2.55 -6.37 3.90
N GLN A 42 -2.92 -6.19 5.17
CA GLN A 42 -3.73 -7.19 5.90
C GLN A 42 -5.09 -7.45 5.21
N LEU A 43 -5.69 -6.40 4.62
CA LEU A 43 -6.90 -6.54 3.82
C LEU A 43 -6.64 -7.38 2.56
N LEU A 44 -5.53 -7.17 1.85
CA LEU A 44 -5.17 -7.94 0.66
C LEU A 44 -4.88 -9.41 0.98
N GLU A 45 -4.27 -9.69 2.14
CA GLU A 45 -4.02 -11.06 2.63
C GLU A 45 -5.32 -11.84 2.85
N THR A 46 -6.44 -11.16 3.11
CA THR A 46 -7.73 -11.81 3.39
C THR A 46 -8.72 -11.72 2.23
N ASN A 47 -8.72 -10.62 1.47
CA ASN A 47 -9.62 -10.39 0.33
C ASN A 47 -8.96 -9.51 -0.76
N PRO A 48 -8.28 -10.11 -1.76
CA PRO A 48 -7.62 -9.37 -2.84
C PRO A 48 -8.53 -9.06 -4.05
N PHE A 49 -9.82 -9.41 -4.01
CA PHE A 49 -10.68 -9.42 -5.21
C PHE A 49 -11.35 -8.07 -5.54
N PHE A 50 -10.58 -6.97 -5.53
CA PHE A 50 -11.07 -5.62 -5.88
C PHE A 50 -11.38 -5.44 -7.37
N GLN A 51 -12.08 -4.36 -7.71
CA GLN A 51 -12.43 -4.04 -9.10
C GLN A 51 -11.17 -3.88 -9.97
N ILE A 52 -11.19 -4.49 -11.15
CA ILE A 52 -10.17 -4.27 -12.19
C ILE A 52 -10.38 -2.88 -12.79
N ARG A 53 -9.31 -2.09 -12.84
CA ARG A 53 -9.31 -0.75 -13.47
C ARG A 53 -8.53 -0.70 -14.77
N TYR A 54 -7.51 -1.56 -14.92
CA TYR A 54 -6.64 -1.62 -16.10
C TYR A 54 -6.29 -3.08 -16.38
N ASP A 55 -6.67 -3.62 -17.53
CA ASP A 55 -6.36 -5.00 -17.95
C ASP A 55 -6.62 -6.07 -16.87
N SER A 56 -5.57 -6.47 -16.12
CA SER A 56 -5.62 -7.42 -15.01
C SER A 56 -5.32 -6.80 -13.63
N VAL A 57 -5.08 -5.50 -13.58
CA VAL A 57 -4.73 -4.74 -12.38
C VAL A 57 -5.98 -4.37 -11.59
N ARG A 58 -6.03 -4.84 -10.34
CA ARG A 58 -7.05 -4.49 -9.35
C ARG A 58 -6.59 -3.30 -8.54
N CYS A 59 -7.46 -2.32 -8.33
CA CYS A 59 -7.15 -1.13 -7.53
C CYS A 59 -8.05 -1.05 -6.30
N LEU A 60 -7.44 -0.73 -5.15
CA LEU A 60 -8.18 -0.40 -3.93
C LEU A 60 -9.00 0.88 -4.16
N PRO A 61 -10.31 0.90 -3.83
CA PRO A 61 -11.10 2.13 -3.84
C PRO A 61 -10.75 2.95 -2.60
N LEU A 62 -9.83 3.92 -2.76
CA LEU A 62 -9.42 4.89 -1.74
C LEU A 62 -10.20 6.20 -1.86
#